data_AF-A0A7W1F480-F1
#
_entry.id   AF-A0A7W1F480-F1
#
_cell.length_a   1.000
_cell.length_b   1.000
_cell.length_c   1.000
_cell.angle_alpha   90.00
_cell.angle_beta   90.00
_cell.angle_gamma   90.00
#
_symmetry.space_group_name_H-M   'P 1'
#
loop_
_entity.id
_entity.type
_entity.pdbx_description
1 polymer ?
#
loop_
_entity_poly.entity_id
_entity_poly.type
_entity_poly.pdbx_seq_one_letter_code
_entity_poly.pdbx_strand_id
1 'polypeptide(L)'
;MTTMFCHGCGTRLSLTLGQVANSVANSDSSKRDQSILASGRSALSLACFLLGTALIVRYVMVPELPPADLPTAPEVVVIGKDLPAWASAVAVGTQAKIDFAPKGRLAWRAANAAGVLSSIGVPFAPLRERQQTIMATQKKDGSFPGGDDICATALATLALQAWPRDAQVIAAAANGRAYLDANWKNLGRKPPLARALAYMAMADAQAGTELRARLGALAVDGSSPQWQAFALASTVPAERQPELAALRIKLTNDLWGPFLDAIAGTKSQLEARMLFIETAKGLTTGEQRLLWATVGWLAPLAPKDWAEAMKIWAGAASAPVDPEFAKACGTNAADAVMVLTITVPVRVSPFQRP
;
A
#
# COMPACT_ATOMS: atom_id res chain seq x y z
N MET A 1 -78.28 -14.09 -13.23
CA MET A 1 -77.24 -13.42 -14.04
C MET A 1 -76.92 -12.09 -13.38
N THR A 2 -75.78 -11.98 -12.71
CA THR A 2 -75.36 -10.75 -12.02
C THR A 2 -74.46 -9.97 -12.99
N THR A 3 -74.93 -8.83 -13.48
CA THR A 3 -74.15 -7.98 -14.39
C THR A 3 -73.33 -6.99 -13.58
N MET A 4 -72.01 -6.98 -13.79
CA MET A 4 -71.11 -5.98 -13.24
C MET A 4 -70.58 -5.09 -14.36
N PHE A 5 -70.37 -3.81 -14.07
CA PHE A 5 -69.79 -2.83 -14.99
C PHE A 5 -68.35 -2.56 -14.57
N CYS A 6 -67.43 -2.42 -15.53
CA CYS A 6 -66.07 -2.02 -15.23
C CYS A 6 -66.05 -0.60 -14.66
N HIS A 7 -65.44 -0.41 -13.48
CA HIS A 7 -65.44 0.87 -12.76
C HIS A 7 -64.65 1.98 -13.48
N GLY A 8 -63.75 1.63 -14.41
CA GLY A 8 -62.92 2.59 -15.15
C GLY A 8 -63.46 2.97 -16.54
N CYS A 9 -64.07 2.05 -17.27
CA CYS A 9 -64.50 2.29 -18.67
C CYS A 9 -66.01 2.07 -18.92
N GLY A 10 -66.79 1.71 -17.90
CA GLY A 10 -68.25 1.58 -17.99
C GLY A 10 -68.75 0.43 -18.87
N THR A 11 -67.85 -0.37 -19.46
CA THR A 11 -68.23 -1.46 -20.34
C THR A 11 -68.91 -2.59 -19.55
N ARG A 12 -70.03 -3.11 -20.09
CA ARG A 12 -70.80 -4.19 -19.47
C ARG A 12 -70.03 -5.50 -19.58
N LEU A 13 -69.64 -6.08 -18.45
CA LEU A 13 -68.96 -7.37 -18.40
C LEU A 13 -70.00 -8.47 -18.16
N SER A 14 -70.32 -9.23 -19.21
CA SER A 14 -71.13 -10.44 -19.07
C SER A 14 -70.23 -11.61 -18.69
N LEU A 15 -70.03 -11.81 -17.40
CA LEU A 15 -69.33 -12.98 -16.86
C LEU A 15 -70.27 -14.18 -16.91
N THR A 16 -69.91 -15.16 -17.72
CA THR A 16 -70.60 -16.46 -17.73
C THR A 16 -70.07 -17.32 -16.58
N LEU A 17 -70.93 -18.18 -16.01
CA LEU A 17 -70.53 -19.15 -14.98
C LEU A 17 -69.35 -20.03 -15.43
N GLY A 18 -69.26 -20.34 -16.72
CA GLY A 18 -68.13 -21.07 -17.31
C GLY A 18 -66.80 -20.29 -17.26
N GLN A 19 -66.81 -18.97 -17.44
CA GLN A 19 -65.60 -18.14 -17.33
C GLN A 19 -65.13 -17.99 -15.88
N VAL A 20 -66.08 -17.90 -14.93
CA VAL A 20 -65.74 -17.88 -13.50
C VAL A 20 -65.16 -19.23 -13.07
N ALA A 21 -65.78 -20.34 -13.48
CA ALA A 21 -65.28 -21.68 -13.21
C ALA A 21 -63.89 -21.91 -13.83
N ASN A 22 -63.65 -21.47 -15.07
CA ASN A 22 -62.33 -21.54 -15.70
C ASN A 22 -61.28 -20.64 -15.04
N SER A 23 -61.67 -19.47 -14.55
CA SER A 23 -60.74 -18.58 -13.83
C SER A 23 -60.34 -19.18 -12.48
N VAL A 24 -61.30 -19.76 -11.75
CA VAL A 24 -61.04 -20.44 -10.47
C VAL A 24 -60.21 -21.71 -10.68
N ALA A 25 -60.52 -22.53 -11.69
CA ALA A 25 -59.75 -23.72 -12.04
C ALA A 25 -58.32 -23.41 -12.54
N ASN A 26 -58.07 -22.19 -13.00
CA ASN A 26 -56.74 -21.73 -13.42
C ASN A 26 -55.99 -20.91 -12.37
N SER A 27 -56.65 -20.52 -11.27
CA SER A 27 -56.08 -19.77 -10.14
C SER A 27 -55.67 -20.67 -8.97
N ASP A 28 -55.54 -21.98 -9.22
CA ASP A 28 -55.11 -22.95 -8.23
C ASP A 28 -53.69 -22.62 -7.71
N SER A 29 -53.48 -22.74 -6.40
CA SER A 29 -52.23 -22.32 -5.74
C SER A 29 -51.01 -23.03 -6.32
N SER A 30 -51.19 -24.28 -6.77
CA SER A 30 -50.19 -25.10 -7.44
C SER A 30 -49.63 -24.48 -8.73
N LYS A 31 -50.44 -23.76 -9.52
CA LYS A 31 -50.02 -23.10 -10.76
C LYS A 31 -49.33 -21.76 -10.49
N ARG A 32 -49.67 -21.10 -9.39
CA ARG A 32 -49.02 -19.83 -8.99
C ARG A 32 -47.55 -20.05 -8.66
N ASP A 33 -47.24 -21.09 -7.90
CA ASP A 33 -45.87 -21.47 -7.53
C ASP A 33 -45.04 -21.84 -8.77
N GLN A 34 -45.63 -22.55 -9.73
CA GLN A 34 -44.97 -22.85 -11.01
C GLN A 34 -44.69 -21.58 -11.83
N SER A 35 -45.61 -20.60 -11.86
CA SER A 35 -45.37 -19.33 -12.56
C SER A 35 -44.27 -18.48 -11.90
N ILE A 36 -44.17 -18.51 -10.57
CA ILE A 36 -43.12 -17.81 -9.80
C ILE A 36 -41.77 -18.49 -10.03
N LEU A 37 -41.73 -19.83 -10.06
CA LEU A 37 -40.52 -20.58 -10.39
C LEU A 37 -40.07 -20.35 -11.84
N ALA A 38 -41.01 -20.25 -12.79
CA ALA A 38 -40.72 -19.99 -14.19
C ALA A 38 -40.19 -18.56 -14.44
N SER A 39 -40.76 -17.56 -13.75
CA SER A 39 -40.26 -16.19 -13.82
C SER A 39 -38.89 -16.03 -13.17
N GLY A 40 -38.65 -16.71 -12.03
CA GLY A 40 -37.36 -16.72 -11.34
C GLY A 40 -36.24 -17.39 -12.16
N ARG A 41 -36.52 -18.50 -12.85
CA ARG A 41 -35.55 -19.18 -13.73
C ARG A 41 -35.11 -18.31 -14.91
N SER A 42 -36.05 -17.55 -15.48
CA SER A 42 -35.76 -16.65 -16.60
C SER A 42 -34.84 -15.50 -16.17
N ALA A 43 -35.10 -14.90 -14.99
CA ALA A 43 -34.24 -13.84 -14.44
C ALA A 43 -32.82 -14.32 -14.11
N LEU A 44 -32.68 -15.53 -13.54
CA LEU A 44 -31.37 -16.11 -13.25
C LEU A 44 -30.58 -16.38 -14.54
N SER A 45 -31.24 -16.92 -15.57
CA SER A 45 -30.60 -17.19 -16.86
C SER A 45 -30.13 -15.91 -17.55
N LEU A 46 -30.92 -14.83 -17.47
CA LEU A 46 -30.57 -13.53 -18.03
C LEU A 46 -29.39 -12.90 -17.27
N ALA A 47 -29.37 -13.01 -15.94
CA ALA A 47 -28.26 -12.51 -15.12
C ALA A 47 -26.96 -13.27 -15.40
N CYS A 48 -27.00 -14.60 -15.51
CA CYS A 48 -25.84 -15.40 -15.88
C CYS A 48 -25.36 -15.09 -17.31
N PHE A 49 -26.27 -14.88 -18.25
CA PHE A 49 -25.93 -14.49 -19.61
C PHE A 49 -25.26 -13.10 -19.65
N LEU A 50 -25.80 -12.11 -18.94
CA LEU A 50 -25.20 -10.78 -18.84
C LEU A 50 -23.82 -10.83 -18.17
N LEU A 51 -23.65 -11.62 -17.11
CA LEU A 51 -22.36 -11.81 -16.45
C LEU A 51 -21.33 -12.46 -17.39
N GLY A 52 -21.73 -13.52 -18.11
CA GLY A 52 -20.87 -14.18 -19.08
C GLY A 52 -20.47 -13.25 -20.23
N THR A 53 -21.41 -12.46 -20.74
CA THR A 53 -21.16 -11.49 -21.80
C THR A 53 -20.21 -10.38 -21.32
N ALA A 54 -20.39 -9.88 -20.09
CA ALA A 54 -19.49 -8.89 -19.49
C ALA A 54 -18.06 -9.44 -19.29
N LEU A 55 -17.93 -10.71 -18.88
CA LEU A 55 -16.63 -11.37 -18.75
C LEU A 55 -15.95 -11.57 -20.11
N ILE A 56 -16.68 -12.01 -21.14
CA ILE A 56 -16.14 -12.19 -22.49
C ILE A 56 -15.71 -10.84 -23.07
N VAL A 57 -16.52 -9.79 -22.94
CA VAL A 57 -16.12 -8.43 -23.37
C VAL A 57 -14.87 -7.98 -22.63
N ARG A 58 -14.78 -8.22 -21.32
CA ARG A 58 -13.59 -7.90 -20.54
C ARG A 58 -12.34 -8.67 -20.98
N TYR A 59 -12.47 -9.95 -21.33
CA TYR A 59 -11.31 -10.79 -21.69
C TYR A 59 -10.90 -10.67 -23.16
N VAL A 60 -11.82 -10.31 -24.07
CA VAL A 60 -11.56 -10.27 -25.51
C VAL A 60 -11.31 -8.84 -26.00
N MET A 61 -11.96 -7.83 -25.41
CA MET A 61 -11.84 -6.44 -25.86
C MET A 61 -10.90 -5.57 -25.01
N VAL A 62 -10.52 -6.01 -23.81
CA VAL A 62 -9.47 -5.33 -23.03
C VAL A 62 -8.16 -6.04 -23.34
N PRO A 63 -7.23 -5.41 -24.09
CA PRO A 63 -5.89 -5.95 -24.26
C PRO A 63 -5.28 -6.22 -22.89
N GLU A 64 -4.47 -7.27 -22.75
CA GLU A 64 -3.67 -7.47 -21.54
C GLU A 64 -2.98 -6.14 -21.20
N LEU A 65 -3.31 -5.61 -20.02
CA LEU A 65 -2.63 -4.43 -19.49
C LEU A 65 -1.14 -4.80 -19.46
N PRO A 66 -0.26 -4.00 -20.09
CA PRO A 66 1.16 -4.25 -19.99
C PRO A 66 1.52 -4.38 -18.52
N PRO A 67 2.45 -5.29 -18.15
CA PRO A 67 2.92 -5.39 -16.78
C PRO A 67 3.27 -3.99 -16.31
N ALA A 68 2.86 -3.61 -15.09
CA ALA A 68 2.96 -2.24 -14.57
C ALA A 68 4.41 -1.74 -14.60
N ASP A 69 4.83 -1.26 -15.76
CA ASP A 69 5.94 -0.39 -15.98
C ASP A 69 5.56 0.92 -15.32
N LEU A 70 6.51 1.41 -14.51
CA LEU A 70 6.50 2.74 -13.92
C LEU A 70 5.84 3.72 -14.90
N PRO A 71 4.91 4.59 -14.47
CA PRO A 71 4.31 5.56 -15.38
C PRO A 71 5.44 6.26 -16.14
N THR A 72 5.45 6.06 -17.47
CA THR A 72 6.35 6.79 -18.35
C THR A 72 6.06 8.25 -18.08
N ALA A 73 7.07 8.99 -17.62
CA ALA A 73 6.87 10.35 -17.14
C ALA A 73 6.11 11.16 -18.19
N PRO A 74 4.89 11.65 -17.91
CA PRO A 74 4.48 12.85 -18.59
C PRO A 74 5.50 13.91 -18.18
N GLU A 75 6.12 14.55 -19.18
CA GLU A 75 6.81 15.82 -19.00
C GLU A 75 5.98 16.68 -18.05
N VAL A 76 6.63 17.23 -17.02
CA VAL A 76 6.02 17.91 -15.88
C VAL A 76 5.10 19.05 -16.35
N VAL A 77 3.85 18.71 -16.66
CA VAL A 77 2.77 19.65 -17.03
C VAL A 77 1.45 19.27 -16.33
N VAL A 78 1.36 18.10 -15.67
CA VAL A 78 0.11 17.68 -14.99
C VAL A 78 0.07 18.01 -13.48
N ILE A 79 1.16 18.45 -12.86
CA ILE A 79 1.13 18.99 -11.47
C ILE A 79 0.89 20.52 -11.52
N GLY A 80 -0.05 20.98 -12.35
CA GLY A 80 -0.17 22.39 -12.73
C GLY A 80 -1.55 23.02 -12.61
N LYS A 81 -2.65 22.27 -12.36
CA LYS A 81 -3.99 22.88 -12.35
C LYS A 81 -4.87 22.61 -11.14
N ASP A 82 -4.60 21.58 -10.33
CA ASP A 82 -5.42 21.26 -9.14
C ASP A 82 -4.59 21.09 -7.85
N LEU A 83 -3.47 21.81 -7.72
CA LEU A 83 -2.84 21.94 -6.41
C LEU A 83 -3.65 22.95 -5.57
N PRO A 84 -4.02 22.62 -4.31
CA PRO A 84 -4.68 23.57 -3.45
C PRO A 84 -3.73 24.76 -3.19
N ALA A 85 -4.27 25.97 -3.06
CA ALA A 85 -3.51 27.24 -3.03
C ALA A 85 -2.34 27.32 -2.04
N TRP A 86 -2.29 26.44 -1.03
CA TRP A 86 -1.17 26.35 -0.08
C TRP A 86 0.09 25.67 -0.65
N ALA A 87 0.00 24.95 -1.77
CA ALA A 87 1.11 24.21 -2.40
C ALA A 87 1.83 24.99 -3.51
N SER A 88 1.30 26.13 -3.96
CA SER A 88 1.85 26.93 -5.06
C SER A 88 2.91 27.96 -4.64
N ALA A 89 3.19 28.08 -3.34
CA ALA A 89 3.92 29.23 -2.78
C ALA A 89 5.40 29.01 -2.42
N VAL A 90 6.01 27.86 -2.79
CA VAL A 90 7.40 27.56 -2.38
C VAL A 90 8.29 27.43 -3.61
N ALA A 91 9.20 28.39 -3.77
CA ALA A 91 10.24 28.38 -4.79
C ALA A 91 11.13 27.14 -4.62
N VAL A 92 11.12 26.28 -5.63
CA VAL A 92 11.97 25.09 -5.72
C VAL A 92 13.42 25.54 -5.89
N GLY A 93 14.26 25.31 -4.87
CA GLY A 93 15.70 25.49 -4.98
C GLY A 93 16.28 24.55 -6.05
N THR A 94 17.15 25.08 -6.89
CA THR A 94 17.79 24.39 -8.02
C THR A 94 18.49 23.11 -7.54
N GLN A 95 17.99 21.93 -7.94
CA GLN A 95 18.65 20.66 -7.66
C GLN A 95 19.78 20.43 -8.68
N ALA A 96 20.94 20.00 -8.20
CA ALA A 96 22.03 19.56 -9.06
C ALA A 96 21.57 18.32 -9.86
N LYS A 97 21.83 18.32 -11.17
CA LYS A 97 21.55 17.21 -12.06
C LYS A 97 22.47 16.04 -11.70
N ILE A 98 21.91 14.99 -11.10
CA ILE A 98 22.62 13.75 -10.80
C ILE A 98 22.38 12.79 -11.96
N ASP A 99 23.42 12.43 -12.71
CA ASP A 99 23.34 11.45 -13.80
C ASP A 99 23.12 10.05 -13.21
N PHE A 100 21.86 9.61 -13.21
CA PHE A 100 21.44 8.28 -12.79
C PHE A 100 21.09 7.45 -14.03
N ALA A 101 21.54 6.19 -14.10
CA ALA A 101 21.13 5.26 -15.16
C ALA A 101 19.60 4.99 -15.04
N PRO A 102 18.77 5.27 -16.06
CA PRO A 102 17.40 5.76 -15.88
C PRO A 102 16.36 4.63 -15.74
N LYS A 103 16.49 3.71 -14.78
CA LYS A 103 15.45 2.70 -14.51
C LYS A 103 15.30 2.42 -13.00
N GLY A 104 14.06 2.41 -12.52
CA GLY A 104 13.70 1.88 -11.20
C GLY A 104 13.34 2.91 -10.12
N ARG A 105 12.88 2.40 -8.97
CA ARG A 105 12.34 3.20 -7.85
C ARG A 105 13.35 4.18 -7.25
N LEU A 106 14.62 3.78 -7.11
CA LEU A 106 15.66 4.65 -6.54
C LEU A 106 15.96 5.85 -7.44
N ALA A 107 15.96 5.66 -8.77
CA ALA A 107 16.11 6.75 -9.76
C ALA A 107 14.99 7.78 -9.58
N TRP A 108 13.75 7.27 -9.54
CA TRP A 108 12.57 8.11 -9.36
C TRP A 108 12.63 8.87 -8.03
N ARG A 109 13.03 8.23 -6.93
CA ARG A 109 13.20 8.92 -5.64
C ARG A 109 14.26 10.01 -5.68
N ALA A 110 15.41 9.74 -6.29
CA ALA A 110 16.46 10.76 -6.41
C ALA A 110 15.95 12.01 -7.15
N ALA A 111 15.15 11.82 -8.20
CA ALA A 111 14.60 12.91 -9.00
C ALA A 111 13.40 13.63 -8.35
N ASN A 112 12.55 12.92 -7.59
CA ASN A 112 11.24 13.46 -7.17
C ASN A 112 11.15 13.74 -5.67
N ALA A 113 12.01 13.14 -4.83
CA ALA A 113 11.78 13.16 -3.40
C ALA A 113 11.83 14.55 -2.79
N ALA A 114 12.71 15.44 -3.26
CA ALA A 114 12.72 16.81 -2.76
C ALA A 114 11.41 17.52 -3.06
N GLY A 115 10.90 17.47 -4.29
CA GLY A 115 9.62 18.10 -4.65
C GLY A 115 8.45 17.56 -3.85
N VAL A 116 8.35 16.24 -3.70
CA VAL A 116 7.29 15.59 -2.92
C VAL A 116 7.37 15.99 -1.45
N LEU A 117 8.56 15.88 -0.82
CA LEU A 117 8.72 16.19 0.60
C LEU A 117 8.59 17.69 0.90
N SER A 118 9.03 18.57 0.00
CA SER A 118 8.82 20.02 0.14
C SER A 118 7.34 20.38 0.00
N SER A 119 6.60 19.68 -0.85
CA SER A 119 5.16 19.95 -1.04
C SER A 119 4.35 19.70 0.23
N ILE A 120 4.79 18.79 1.10
CA ILE A 120 4.19 18.57 2.42
C ILE A 120 4.92 19.34 3.54
N GLY A 121 5.83 20.24 3.17
CA GLY A 121 6.59 21.16 4.04
C GLY A 121 7.54 20.49 5.04
N VAL A 122 8.05 19.30 4.72
CA VAL A 122 9.03 18.60 5.57
C VAL A 122 10.37 19.35 5.57
N PRO A 123 10.94 19.66 6.75
CA PRO A 123 12.27 20.25 6.83
C PRO A 123 13.36 19.23 6.44
N PHE A 124 14.24 19.61 5.53
CA PHE A 124 15.28 18.72 5.00
C PHE A 124 16.52 18.61 5.88
N ALA A 125 16.88 19.65 6.64
CA ALA A 125 18.09 19.63 7.46
C ALA A 125 18.12 18.47 8.48
N PRO A 126 17.05 18.23 9.27
CA PRO A 126 17.03 17.12 10.22
C PRO A 126 17.07 15.73 9.57
N LEU A 127 16.53 15.59 8.35
CA LEU A 127 16.61 14.33 7.59
C LEU A 127 18.03 14.08 7.08
N ARG A 128 18.70 15.13 6.59
CA ARG A 128 20.09 15.05 6.12
C ARG A 128 21.03 14.64 7.25
N GLU A 129 20.89 15.27 8.40
CA GLU A 129 21.69 15.00 9.59
C GLU A 129 21.58 13.52 10.01
N ARG A 130 20.35 12.98 10.11
CA ARG A 130 20.14 11.56 10.42
C ARG A 130 20.78 10.61 9.42
N GLN A 131 20.60 10.86 8.12
CA GLN A 131 21.23 10.03 7.09
C GLN A 131 22.76 10.14 7.13
N GLN A 132 23.33 11.30 7.48
CA GLN A 132 24.77 11.48 7.68
C GLN A 132 25.26 10.69 8.90
N THR A 133 24.54 10.76 10.04
CA THR A 133 24.83 9.96 11.24
C THR A 133 24.83 8.46 10.94
N ILE A 134 23.81 7.98 10.21
CA ILE A 134 23.73 6.58 9.77
C ILE A 134 24.96 6.24 8.91
N MET A 135 25.20 7.02 7.84
CA MET A 135 26.29 6.80 6.90
C MET A 135 27.67 6.81 7.56
N ALA A 136 27.90 7.70 8.54
CA ALA A 136 29.17 7.83 9.25
C ALA A 136 29.56 6.56 10.05
N THR A 137 28.59 5.70 10.34
CA THR A 137 28.83 4.42 11.03
C THR A 137 29.11 3.24 10.10
N GLN A 138 29.08 3.44 8.78
CA GLN A 138 29.33 2.37 7.82
C GLN A 138 30.79 1.89 7.91
N LYS A 139 30.97 0.58 8.03
CA LYS A 139 32.29 -0.06 8.01
C LYS A 139 32.82 -0.18 6.58
N LYS A 140 34.13 -0.45 6.45
CA LYS A 140 34.80 -0.62 5.14
C LYS A 140 34.24 -1.76 4.29
N ASP A 141 33.69 -2.80 4.92
CA ASP A 141 33.05 -3.93 4.24
C ASP A 141 31.62 -3.64 3.77
N GLY A 142 31.11 -2.43 4.01
CA GLY A 142 29.74 -2.01 3.68
C GLY A 142 28.71 -2.30 4.77
N SER A 143 29.07 -3.04 5.81
CA SER A 143 28.16 -3.36 6.93
C SER A 143 27.99 -2.19 7.90
N PHE A 144 26.95 -2.27 8.73
CA PHE A 144 26.67 -1.32 9.80
C PHE A 144 26.72 -2.01 11.17
N PRO A 145 27.08 -1.30 12.25
CA PRO A 145 27.17 -1.87 13.58
C PRO A 145 25.79 -2.14 14.20
N GLY A 146 25.62 -3.32 14.79
CA GLY A 146 24.44 -3.74 15.56
C GLY A 146 24.65 -5.14 16.14
N GLY A 147 23.70 -5.63 16.94
CA GLY A 147 23.74 -6.98 17.50
C GLY A 147 23.63 -8.10 16.45
N ASP A 148 22.94 -7.82 15.34
CA ASP A 148 22.94 -8.63 14.12
C ASP A 148 23.37 -7.73 12.95
N ASP A 149 24.49 -8.08 12.32
CA ASP A 149 25.10 -7.36 11.21
C ASP A 149 24.17 -7.19 10.00
N ILE A 150 23.37 -8.22 9.69
CA ILE A 150 22.40 -8.19 8.60
C ILE A 150 21.21 -7.30 8.94
N CYS A 151 20.66 -7.39 10.16
CA CYS A 151 19.61 -6.48 10.64
C CYS A 151 20.04 -5.02 10.49
N ALA A 152 21.18 -4.68 11.12
CA ALA A 152 21.68 -3.31 11.15
C ALA A 152 21.99 -2.78 9.75
N THR A 153 22.65 -3.61 8.93
CA THR A 153 22.98 -3.23 7.56
C THR A 153 21.73 -3.04 6.71
N ALA A 154 20.74 -3.92 6.83
CA ALA A 154 19.50 -3.81 6.07
C ALA A 154 18.68 -2.57 6.44
N LEU A 155 18.54 -2.28 7.74
CA LEU A 155 17.81 -1.11 8.22
C LEU A 155 18.50 0.20 7.81
N ALA A 156 19.82 0.30 8.01
CA ALA A 156 20.59 1.46 7.58
C ALA A 156 20.51 1.66 6.07
N THR A 157 20.64 0.56 5.30
CA THR A 157 20.52 0.56 3.85
C THR A 157 19.14 1.07 3.39
N LEU A 158 18.06 0.64 4.03
CA LEU A 158 16.70 1.14 3.78
C LEU A 158 16.59 2.64 4.01
N ALA A 159 17.14 3.14 5.13
CA ALA A 159 17.08 4.56 5.47
C ALA A 159 17.90 5.43 4.51
N LEU A 160 19.02 4.93 4.00
CA LEU A 160 19.80 5.64 2.98
C LEU A 160 19.09 5.64 1.62
N GLN A 161 18.42 4.55 1.24
CA GLN A 161 17.63 4.43 0.01
C GLN A 161 16.30 5.19 0.03
N ALA A 162 15.82 5.51 1.22
CA ALA A 162 14.58 6.24 1.44
C ALA A 162 14.59 7.63 0.79
N TRP A 163 15.74 8.30 0.85
CA TRP A 163 15.98 9.59 0.21
C TRP A 163 17.41 9.65 -0.36
N PRO A 164 17.64 9.11 -1.57
CA PRO A 164 18.95 8.99 -2.20
C PRO A 164 19.36 10.32 -2.84
N ARG A 165 19.55 11.34 -2.00
CA ARG A 165 19.65 12.75 -2.41
C ARG A 165 20.98 13.16 -3.04
N ASP A 166 22.07 12.45 -2.72
CA ASP A 166 23.43 12.79 -3.12
C ASP A 166 24.25 11.52 -3.37
N ALA A 167 25.38 11.68 -4.08
CA ALA A 167 26.22 10.58 -4.49
C ALA A 167 26.81 9.78 -3.31
N GLN A 168 27.06 10.43 -2.17
CA GLN A 168 27.62 9.76 -0.99
C GLN A 168 26.58 8.83 -0.35
N VAL A 169 25.35 9.30 -0.16
CA VAL A 169 24.24 8.48 0.36
C VAL A 169 23.94 7.32 -0.59
N ILE A 170 23.95 7.57 -1.91
CA ILE A 170 23.74 6.53 -2.92
C ILE A 170 24.83 5.46 -2.84
N ALA A 171 26.10 5.86 -2.77
CA ALA A 171 27.23 4.95 -2.66
C ALA A 171 27.18 4.13 -1.35
N ALA A 172 26.87 4.77 -0.22
CA ALA A 172 26.73 4.09 1.06
C ALA A 172 25.60 3.05 1.05
N ALA A 173 24.45 3.39 0.48
CA ALA A 173 23.35 2.46 0.26
C ALA A 173 23.74 1.29 -0.67
N ALA A 174 24.53 1.55 -1.71
CA ALA A 174 25.02 0.52 -2.62
C ALA A 174 25.99 -0.45 -1.93
N ASN A 175 26.90 0.05 -1.12
CA ASN A 175 27.81 -0.77 -0.32
C ASN A 175 27.05 -1.67 0.67
N GLY A 176 26.01 -1.13 1.32
CA GLY A 176 25.14 -1.91 2.19
C GLY A 176 24.41 -3.04 1.45
N ARG A 177 23.89 -2.77 0.25
CA ARG A 177 23.31 -3.83 -0.62
C ARG A 177 24.33 -4.87 -1.02
N ALA A 178 25.54 -4.48 -1.40
CA ALA A 178 26.60 -5.42 -1.78
C ALA A 178 26.96 -6.34 -0.60
N TYR A 179 26.99 -5.82 0.63
CA TYR A 179 27.18 -6.63 1.83
C TYR A 179 26.04 -7.63 2.04
N LEU A 180 24.77 -7.20 1.90
CA LEU A 180 23.61 -8.09 2.02
C LEU A 180 23.62 -9.19 0.96
N ASP A 181 23.99 -8.85 -0.27
CA ASP A 181 24.11 -9.78 -1.40
C ASP A 181 25.22 -10.83 -1.15
N ALA A 182 26.39 -10.39 -0.67
CA ALA A 182 27.50 -11.28 -0.34
C ALA A 182 27.14 -12.28 0.77
N ASN A 183 26.27 -11.89 1.71
CA ASN A 183 25.83 -12.72 2.83
C ASN A 183 24.53 -13.49 2.56
N TRP A 184 24.04 -13.44 1.32
CA TRP A 184 22.76 -14.00 0.91
C TRP A 184 22.55 -15.45 1.31
N LYS A 185 23.54 -16.31 1.01
CA LYS A 185 23.48 -17.76 1.24
C LYS A 185 23.23 -18.11 2.72
N ASN A 186 23.62 -17.21 3.63
CA ASN A 186 23.48 -17.40 5.07
C ASN A 186 22.19 -16.80 5.62
N LEU A 187 21.43 -16.04 4.82
CA LEU A 187 20.24 -15.32 5.28
C LEU A 187 19.16 -16.26 5.80
N GLY A 188 19.01 -17.46 5.22
CA GLY A 188 18.04 -18.46 5.68
C GLY A 188 18.27 -18.93 7.12
N ARG A 189 19.50 -18.79 7.65
CA ARG A 189 19.86 -19.13 9.04
C ARG A 189 19.77 -17.94 10.00
N LYS A 190 19.52 -16.73 9.48
CA LYS A 190 19.44 -15.51 10.28
C LYS A 190 18.06 -15.37 10.95
N PRO A 191 17.97 -14.60 12.05
CA PRO A 191 16.71 -14.34 12.72
C PRO A 191 15.64 -13.77 11.77
N PRO A 192 14.34 -14.03 12.00
CA PRO A 192 13.25 -13.58 11.13
C PRO A 192 13.26 -12.07 10.85
N LEU A 193 13.60 -11.24 11.84
CA LEU A 193 13.74 -9.79 11.69
C LEU A 193 14.79 -9.41 10.64
N ALA A 194 15.99 -9.99 10.73
CA ALA A 194 17.08 -9.73 9.80
C ALA A 194 16.70 -10.16 8.38
N ARG A 195 16.00 -11.31 8.23
CA ARG A 195 15.47 -11.77 6.94
C ARG A 195 14.46 -10.79 6.34
N ALA A 196 13.50 -10.32 7.13
CA ALA A 196 12.47 -9.39 6.69
C ALA A 196 13.05 -8.03 6.26
N LEU A 197 13.97 -7.47 7.03
CA LEU A 197 14.63 -6.22 6.70
C LEU A 197 15.54 -6.34 5.47
N ALA A 198 16.34 -7.41 5.39
CA ALA A 198 17.20 -7.65 4.22
C ALA A 198 16.35 -7.80 2.95
N TYR A 199 15.22 -8.50 3.04
CA TYR A 199 14.26 -8.56 1.94
C TYR A 199 13.75 -7.20 1.55
N MET A 200 13.25 -6.45 2.52
CA MET A 200 12.72 -5.11 2.30
C MET A 200 13.77 -4.22 1.63
N ALA A 201 15.03 -4.24 2.08
CA ALA A 201 16.14 -3.45 1.52
C ALA A 201 16.46 -3.79 0.06
N MET A 202 16.42 -5.08 -0.30
CA MET A 202 16.70 -5.53 -1.67
C MET A 202 15.49 -5.28 -2.59
N ALA A 203 14.27 -5.53 -2.11
CA ALA A 203 13.02 -5.25 -2.81
C ALA A 203 12.84 -3.75 -3.08
N ASP A 204 13.14 -2.91 -2.10
CA ASP A 204 13.06 -1.45 -2.20
C ASP A 204 13.97 -0.89 -3.31
N ALA A 205 15.17 -1.47 -3.45
CA ALA A 205 16.12 -1.16 -4.51
C ALA A 205 15.82 -1.83 -5.86
N GLN A 206 14.84 -2.74 -5.92
CA GLN A 206 14.60 -3.64 -7.06
C GLN A 206 15.87 -4.44 -7.46
N ALA A 207 16.76 -4.69 -6.49
CA ALA A 207 17.99 -5.45 -6.70
C ALA A 207 17.71 -6.95 -6.59
N GLY A 208 18.45 -7.77 -7.34
CA GLY A 208 18.46 -9.22 -7.14
C GLY A 208 17.14 -9.93 -7.47
N THR A 209 16.73 -9.97 -8.74
CA THR A 209 15.49 -10.64 -9.20
C THR A 209 15.35 -12.08 -8.70
N GLU A 210 16.39 -12.89 -8.78
CA GLU A 210 16.38 -14.29 -8.28
C GLU A 210 16.29 -14.36 -6.75
N LEU A 211 16.84 -13.36 -6.06
CA LEU A 211 16.88 -13.25 -4.60
C LEU A 211 15.49 -12.90 -4.06
N ARG A 212 14.75 -12.03 -4.75
CA ARG A 212 13.37 -11.63 -4.39
C ARG A 212 12.38 -12.80 -4.43
N ALA A 213 12.49 -13.69 -5.43
CA ALA A 213 11.62 -14.86 -5.53
C ALA A 213 11.81 -15.84 -4.36
N ARG A 214 13.06 -16.06 -3.93
CA ARG A 214 13.39 -16.94 -2.78
C ARG A 214 13.03 -16.31 -1.44
N LEU A 215 13.04 -14.98 -1.36
CA LEU A 215 12.67 -14.23 -0.16
C LEU A 215 11.19 -14.24 0.14
N GLY A 216 10.33 -14.16 -0.87
CA GLY A 216 8.88 -14.14 -0.67
C GLY A 216 8.41 -15.34 0.16
N ALA A 217 8.99 -16.52 -0.07
CA ALA A 217 8.70 -17.74 0.69
C ALA A 217 9.24 -17.71 2.14
N LEU A 218 10.33 -16.98 2.39
CA LEU A 218 10.97 -16.88 3.71
C LEU A 218 10.47 -15.68 4.54
N ALA A 219 9.79 -14.73 3.90
CA ALA A 219 9.41 -13.46 4.49
C ALA A 219 8.06 -13.50 5.24
N VAL A 220 7.28 -14.58 5.16
CA VAL A 220 5.93 -14.63 5.76
C VAL A 220 5.74 -15.91 6.57
N ASP A 221 6.50 -16.07 7.65
CA ASP A 221 6.28 -17.09 8.68
C ASP A 221 5.56 -16.51 9.94
N GLY A 222 5.34 -15.20 9.97
CA GLY A 222 4.76 -14.47 11.08
C GLY A 222 5.68 -14.34 12.29
N SER A 223 6.95 -14.69 12.21
CA SER A 223 7.88 -14.64 13.35
C SER A 223 8.44 -13.23 13.62
N SER A 224 8.29 -12.30 12.66
CA SER A 224 8.53 -10.87 12.88
C SER A 224 7.44 -10.07 12.14
N PRO A 225 6.18 -10.17 12.59
CA PRO A 225 5.02 -9.91 11.75
C PRO A 225 4.96 -8.45 11.26
N GLN A 226 5.40 -7.48 12.09
CA GLN A 226 5.38 -6.06 11.71
C GLN A 226 6.33 -5.77 10.53
N TRP A 227 7.58 -6.23 10.65
CA TRP A 227 8.61 -6.00 9.63
C TRP A 227 8.36 -6.82 8.36
N GLN A 228 7.78 -8.00 8.50
CA GLN A 228 7.31 -8.80 7.37
C GLN A 228 6.19 -8.07 6.61
N ALA A 229 5.25 -7.44 7.31
CA ALA A 229 4.19 -6.63 6.71
C ALA A 229 4.76 -5.39 5.98
N PHE A 230 5.72 -4.67 6.58
CA PHE A 230 6.42 -3.56 5.90
C PHE A 230 7.23 -4.03 4.68
N ALA A 231 7.84 -5.22 4.75
CA ALA A 231 8.54 -5.79 3.62
C ALA A 231 7.59 -6.03 2.43
N LEU A 232 6.39 -6.58 2.69
CA LEU A 232 5.37 -6.77 1.66
C LEU A 232 4.94 -5.45 1.00
N ALA A 233 4.80 -4.35 1.76
CA ALA A 233 4.50 -3.04 1.17
C ALA A 233 5.59 -2.59 0.15
N SER A 234 6.84 -3.00 0.39
CA SER A 234 7.98 -2.68 -0.48
C SER A 234 8.09 -3.61 -1.69
N THR A 235 7.27 -4.67 -1.78
CA THR A 235 7.24 -5.56 -2.96
C THR A 235 6.34 -5.02 -4.07
N VAL A 236 6.62 -5.42 -5.31
CA VAL A 236 5.76 -5.12 -6.46
C VAL A 236 4.43 -5.86 -6.26
N PRO A 237 3.26 -5.26 -6.56
CA PRO A 237 1.96 -5.90 -6.32
C PRO A 237 1.83 -7.34 -6.86
N ALA A 238 2.37 -7.61 -8.06
CA ALA A 238 2.35 -8.94 -8.67
C ALA A 238 3.17 -10.01 -7.92
N GLU A 239 4.12 -9.60 -7.07
CA GLU A 239 4.99 -10.50 -6.29
C GLU A 239 4.48 -10.69 -4.85
N ARG A 240 3.38 -10.03 -4.47
CA ARG A 240 2.82 -10.14 -3.12
C ARG A 240 2.15 -11.48 -2.93
N GLN A 241 2.47 -12.14 -1.83
CA GLN A 241 1.75 -13.34 -1.41
C GLN A 241 0.30 -12.98 -1.07
N PRO A 242 -0.71 -13.67 -1.64
CA PRO A 242 -2.12 -13.37 -1.38
C PRO A 242 -2.54 -13.78 0.04
N GLU A 243 -1.89 -14.79 0.62
CA GLU A 243 -2.22 -15.30 1.95
C GLU A 243 -1.51 -14.53 3.06
N LEU A 244 -2.25 -13.64 3.73
CA LEU A 244 -1.77 -12.82 4.84
C LEU A 244 -2.29 -13.29 6.21
N ALA A 245 -2.88 -14.48 6.29
CA ALA A 245 -3.57 -14.97 7.49
C ALA A 245 -2.65 -15.01 8.74
N ALA A 246 -1.42 -15.49 8.60
CA ALA A 246 -0.45 -15.52 9.70
C ALA A 246 -0.11 -14.11 10.24
N LEU A 247 -0.07 -13.11 9.37
CA LEU A 247 0.15 -11.72 9.76
C LEU A 247 -1.09 -11.13 10.42
N ARG A 248 -2.29 -11.36 9.86
CA ARG A 248 -3.55 -10.89 10.42
C ARG A 248 -3.81 -11.41 11.83
N ILE A 249 -3.44 -12.65 12.13
CA ILE A 249 -3.60 -13.24 13.47
C ILE A 249 -2.66 -12.61 14.49
N LYS A 250 -1.43 -12.25 14.07
CA LYS A 250 -0.38 -11.78 14.98
C LYS A 250 -0.32 -10.25 15.14
N LEU A 251 -0.92 -9.51 14.21
CA LEU A 251 -0.93 -8.04 14.22
C LEU A 251 -2.26 -7.51 14.76
N THR A 252 -2.23 -7.00 15.99
CA THR A 252 -3.45 -6.71 16.77
C THR A 252 -3.80 -5.22 16.89
N ASN A 253 -2.95 -4.30 16.43
CA ASN A 253 -3.27 -2.88 16.39
C ASN A 253 -4.29 -2.57 15.28
N ASP A 254 -5.24 -1.68 15.57
CA ASP A 254 -6.34 -1.29 14.67
C ASP A 254 -5.87 -0.77 13.29
N LEU A 255 -4.64 -0.26 13.16
CA LEU A 255 -4.08 0.20 11.88
C LEU A 255 -3.52 -0.93 11.01
N TRP A 256 -3.22 -2.11 11.57
CA TRP A 256 -2.68 -3.22 10.79
C TRP A 256 -3.71 -3.84 9.85
N GLY A 257 -4.98 -3.91 10.24
CA GLY A 257 -6.06 -4.35 9.36
C GLY A 257 -6.12 -3.51 8.08
N PRO A 258 -6.32 -2.17 8.19
CA PRO A 258 -6.26 -1.24 7.08
C PRO A 258 -4.99 -1.31 6.24
N PHE A 259 -3.83 -1.47 6.88
CA PHE A 259 -2.55 -1.61 6.19
C PHE A 259 -2.51 -2.88 5.33
N LEU A 260 -2.89 -4.03 5.89
CA LEU A 260 -2.90 -5.31 5.17
C LEU A 260 -3.96 -5.33 4.06
N ASP A 261 -5.12 -4.70 4.29
CA ASP A 261 -6.16 -4.53 3.26
C ASP A 261 -5.63 -3.68 2.09
N ALA A 262 -4.93 -2.58 2.38
CA ALA A 262 -4.30 -1.74 1.35
C ALA A 262 -3.24 -2.51 0.54
N ILE A 263 -2.40 -3.32 1.21
CA ILE A 263 -1.40 -4.15 0.52
C ILE A 263 -2.05 -5.21 -0.38
N ALA A 264 -3.14 -5.81 0.08
CA ALA A 264 -3.91 -6.82 -0.65
C ALA A 264 -4.79 -6.23 -1.76
N GLY A 265 -4.87 -4.90 -1.87
CA GLY A 265 -5.76 -4.23 -2.82
C GLY A 265 -7.25 -4.37 -2.48
N THR A 266 -7.57 -4.69 -1.23
CA THR A 266 -8.95 -4.81 -0.75
C THR A 266 -9.42 -3.53 -0.08
N LYS A 267 -10.74 -3.32 -0.05
CA LYS A 267 -11.33 -2.14 0.59
C LYS A 267 -11.12 -2.20 2.12
N SER A 268 -10.35 -1.25 2.64
CA SER A 268 -10.14 -1.06 4.08
C SER A 268 -11.32 -0.37 4.75
N GLN A 269 -11.68 -0.80 5.96
CA GLN A 269 -12.58 -0.08 6.86
C GLN A 269 -11.81 0.91 7.74
N LEU A 270 -11.04 1.81 7.13
CA LEU A 270 -10.29 2.82 7.87
C LEU A 270 -11.18 4.01 8.22
N GLU A 271 -11.21 4.39 9.49
CA GLU A 271 -11.91 5.59 9.93
C GLU A 271 -10.98 6.80 9.94
N ALA A 272 -11.46 7.95 9.46
CA ALA A 272 -10.66 9.18 9.37
C ALA A 272 -10.07 9.61 10.73
N ARG A 273 -10.79 9.39 11.83
CA ARG A 273 -10.33 9.74 13.19
C ARG A 273 -9.04 9.05 13.60
N MET A 274 -8.73 7.89 13.02
CA MET A 274 -7.49 7.17 13.28
C MET A 274 -6.27 7.87 12.66
N LEU A 275 -6.50 8.81 11.74
CA LEU A 275 -5.49 9.61 11.04
C LEU A 275 -5.49 11.09 11.45
N PHE A 276 -6.18 11.45 12.54
CA PHE A 276 -6.08 12.79 13.10
C PHE A 276 -4.75 13.00 13.84
N ILE A 277 -4.34 14.26 13.93
CA ILE A 277 -3.06 14.63 14.55
C ILE A 277 -3.02 14.27 16.04
N GLU A 278 -4.15 14.19 16.72
CA GLU A 278 -4.32 13.75 18.10
C GLU A 278 -3.88 12.30 18.28
N THR A 279 -4.26 11.43 17.33
CA THR A 279 -3.79 10.05 17.31
C THR A 279 -2.29 10.01 17.08
N ALA A 280 -1.78 10.80 16.13
CA ALA A 280 -0.34 10.89 15.84
C ALA A 280 0.48 11.32 17.07
N LYS A 281 -0.01 12.31 17.84
CA LYS A 281 0.63 12.78 19.09
C LYS A 281 0.73 11.66 20.14
N GLY A 282 -0.23 10.74 20.17
CA GLY A 282 -0.23 9.59 21.08
C GLY A 282 0.73 8.45 20.70
N LEU A 283 1.37 8.49 19.52
CA LEU A 283 2.28 7.44 19.07
C LEU A 283 3.68 7.64 19.66
N THR A 284 4.05 6.74 20.56
CA THR A 284 5.28 6.84 21.37
C THR A 284 6.47 6.13 20.74
N THR A 285 6.24 5.15 19.84
CA THR A 285 7.32 4.37 19.20
C THR A 285 7.51 4.71 17.73
N GLY A 286 8.71 4.49 17.22
CA GLY A 286 9.04 4.69 15.81
C GLY A 286 8.21 3.80 14.87
N GLU A 287 7.99 2.54 15.24
CA GLU A 287 7.24 1.56 14.46
C GLU A 287 5.75 1.94 14.34
N GLN A 288 5.14 2.45 15.43
CA GLN A 288 3.79 2.98 15.41
C GLN A 288 3.68 4.19 14.47
N ARG A 289 4.64 5.12 14.55
CA ARG A 289 4.68 6.30 13.67
C ARG A 289 4.86 5.91 12.22
N LEU A 290 5.71 4.92 11.93
CA LEU A 290 5.91 4.38 10.59
C LEU A 290 4.63 3.74 10.03
N LEU A 291 3.94 2.92 10.83
CA LEU A 291 2.67 2.31 10.45
C LEU A 291 1.62 3.37 10.14
N TRP A 292 1.45 4.33 11.05
CA TRP A 292 0.48 5.42 10.90
C TRP A 292 0.78 6.28 9.67
N ALA A 293 2.05 6.66 9.47
CA ALA A 293 2.48 7.42 8.32
C ALA A 293 2.17 6.66 7.02
N THR A 294 2.45 5.35 7.00
CA THR A 294 2.20 4.50 5.82
C THR A 294 0.72 4.35 5.53
N VAL A 295 -0.11 4.06 6.54
CA VAL A 295 -1.57 3.95 6.37
C VAL A 295 -2.17 5.29 5.92
N GLY A 296 -1.76 6.39 6.53
CA GLY A 296 -2.25 7.72 6.16
C GLY A 296 -1.87 8.15 4.74
N TRP A 297 -0.71 7.71 4.26
CA TRP A 297 -0.32 7.92 2.85
C TRP A 297 -1.12 7.04 1.89
N LEU A 298 -1.33 5.78 2.24
CA LEU A 298 -2.09 4.83 1.41
C LEU A 298 -3.59 5.13 1.36
N ALA A 299 -4.12 5.73 2.43
CA ALA A 299 -5.52 6.12 2.57
C ALA A 299 -5.62 7.54 3.15
N PRO A 300 -5.46 8.59 2.32
CA PRO A 300 -5.36 9.98 2.77
C PRO A 300 -6.73 10.56 3.19
N LEU A 301 -7.30 10.04 4.29
CA LEU A 301 -8.58 10.52 4.83
C LEU A 301 -8.43 11.83 5.61
N ALA A 302 -7.23 12.13 6.13
CA ALA A 302 -6.90 13.34 6.87
C ALA A 302 -5.53 13.91 6.41
N PRO A 303 -5.40 14.36 5.14
CA PRO A 303 -4.10 14.70 4.56
C PRO A 303 -3.42 15.93 5.21
N LYS A 304 -4.20 16.85 5.79
CA LYS A 304 -3.67 18.03 6.50
C LYS A 304 -3.01 17.62 7.81
N ASP A 305 -3.73 16.87 8.65
CA ASP A 305 -3.23 16.31 9.90
C ASP A 305 -2.00 15.42 9.66
N TRP A 306 -2.05 14.61 8.61
CA TRP A 306 -0.93 13.77 8.20
C TRP A 306 0.31 14.59 7.84
N ALA A 307 0.16 15.62 6.99
CA ALA A 307 1.27 16.48 6.61
C ALA A 307 1.83 17.24 7.82
N GLU A 308 0.97 17.74 8.70
CA GLU A 308 1.37 18.43 9.93
C GLU A 308 2.16 17.50 10.87
N ALA A 309 1.71 16.26 11.06
CA ALA A 309 2.44 15.26 11.84
C ALA A 309 3.84 14.99 11.25
N MET A 310 3.97 14.87 9.92
CA MET A 310 5.28 14.70 9.28
C MET A 310 6.22 15.87 9.53
N LYS A 311 5.71 17.11 9.46
CA LYS A 311 6.52 18.32 9.75
C LYS A 311 7.03 18.31 11.19
N ILE A 312 6.15 18.01 12.14
CA ILE A 312 6.49 17.95 13.56
C ILE A 312 7.54 16.86 13.81
N TRP A 313 7.33 15.64 13.30
CA TRP A 313 8.24 14.53 13.53
C TRP A 313 9.59 14.70 12.86
N ALA A 314 9.63 15.31 11.67
CA ALA A 314 10.89 15.60 10.99
C ALA A 314 11.80 16.51 11.83
N GLY A 315 11.22 17.52 12.51
CA GLY A 315 11.94 18.44 13.38
C GLY A 315 12.16 17.96 14.82
N ALA A 316 11.43 16.93 15.27
CA ALA A 316 11.55 16.38 16.62
C ALA A 316 12.72 15.41 16.76
N ALA A 317 13.05 14.99 17.99
CA ALA A 317 13.93 13.84 18.22
C ALA A 317 13.28 12.53 17.68
N SER A 318 14.12 11.57 17.28
CA SER A 318 13.66 10.26 16.84
C SER A 318 12.95 9.53 17.99
N ALA A 319 11.75 9.01 17.72
CA ALA A 319 11.01 8.23 18.70
C ALA A 319 11.80 6.95 19.05
N PRO A 320 11.73 6.46 20.30
CA PRO A 320 12.31 5.17 20.64
C PRO A 320 11.69 4.07 19.78
N VAL A 321 12.47 3.04 19.51
CA VAL A 321 12.02 1.82 18.84
C VAL A 321 11.98 0.68 19.86
N ASP A 322 11.41 -0.46 19.49
CA ASP A 322 11.41 -1.63 20.36
C ASP A 322 12.84 -1.98 20.86
N PRO A 323 13.05 -2.29 22.16
CA PRO A 323 14.39 -2.54 22.69
C PRO A 323 15.11 -3.74 22.05
N GLU A 324 14.40 -4.81 21.69
CA GLU A 324 14.99 -5.95 21.01
C GLU A 324 15.38 -5.58 19.58
N PHE A 325 14.53 -4.79 18.91
CA PHE A 325 14.83 -4.22 17.61
C PHE A 325 16.06 -3.30 17.65
N ALA A 326 16.14 -2.39 18.63
CA ALA A 326 17.32 -1.53 18.83
C ALA A 326 18.58 -2.35 19.09
N LYS A 327 18.49 -3.40 19.92
CA LYS A 327 19.61 -4.30 20.19
C LYS A 327 20.09 -5.02 18.93
N ALA A 328 19.17 -5.52 18.11
CA ALA A 328 19.51 -6.24 16.88
C ALA A 328 20.09 -5.30 15.81
N CYS A 329 19.44 -4.16 15.57
CA CYS A 329 19.74 -3.28 14.44
C CYS A 329 20.67 -2.09 14.78
N GLY A 330 21.07 -1.93 16.05
CA GLY A 330 22.09 -0.98 16.48
C GLY A 330 21.56 0.40 16.89
N THR A 331 22.47 1.28 17.31
CA THR A 331 22.16 2.58 17.93
C THR A 331 21.43 3.54 17.00
N ASN A 332 21.59 3.37 15.68
CA ASN A 332 20.95 4.22 14.67
C ASN A 332 19.56 3.74 14.26
N ALA A 333 19.00 2.71 14.91
CA ALA A 333 17.72 2.12 14.53
C ALA A 333 16.57 3.15 14.59
N ALA A 334 16.52 3.97 15.64
CA ALA A 334 15.50 5.02 15.79
C ALA A 334 15.58 6.08 14.67
N ASP A 335 16.79 6.54 14.34
CA ASP A 335 17.00 7.49 13.24
C ASP A 335 16.64 6.90 11.89
N ALA A 336 16.99 5.63 11.67
CA ALA A 336 16.62 4.94 10.45
C ALA A 336 15.09 4.87 10.31
N VAL A 337 14.37 4.43 11.34
CA VAL A 337 12.90 4.36 11.33
C VAL A 337 12.26 5.73 11.15
N MET A 338 12.82 6.79 11.75
CA MET A 338 12.36 8.16 11.52
C MET A 338 12.52 8.57 10.06
N VAL A 339 13.68 8.30 9.44
CA VAL A 339 13.88 8.56 8.01
C VAL A 339 12.86 7.78 7.18
N LEU A 340 12.63 6.49 7.45
CA LEU A 340 11.61 5.70 6.75
C LEU A 340 10.20 6.28 6.90
N THR A 341 9.88 6.81 8.08
CA THR A 341 8.57 7.39 8.41
C THR A 341 8.30 8.66 7.61
N ILE A 342 9.23 9.61 7.64
CA ILE A 342 9.05 10.90 6.97
C ILE A 342 9.09 10.77 5.44
N THR A 343 9.79 9.75 4.94
CA THR A 343 9.94 9.51 3.49
C THR A 343 8.89 8.55 2.91
N VAL A 344 7.88 8.15 3.68
CA VAL A 344 6.79 7.29 3.19
C VAL A 344 6.25 7.73 1.82
N PRO A 345 5.98 9.02 1.54
CA PRO A 345 5.43 9.46 0.25
C PRO A 345 6.24 9.09 -0.99
N VAL A 346 7.56 8.99 -0.82
CA VAL A 346 8.48 8.71 -1.92
C VAL A 346 8.86 7.23 -1.96
N ARG A 347 8.59 6.49 -0.90
CA ARG A 347 8.91 5.07 -0.78
C ARG A 347 7.76 4.17 -1.17
N VAL A 348 6.58 4.51 -0.70
CA VAL A 348 5.36 3.74 -0.89
C VAL A 348 4.59 4.41 -2.02
N SER A 349 4.55 3.74 -3.18
CA SER A 349 3.69 4.22 -4.26
C SER A 349 2.25 4.27 -3.74
N PRO A 350 1.51 5.39 -3.89
CA PRO A 350 0.11 5.41 -3.56
C PRO A 350 -0.56 4.29 -4.37
N PHE A 351 -1.24 3.37 -3.70
CA PHE A 351 -1.97 2.33 -4.42
C PHE A 351 -2.99 3.02 -5.32
N GLN A 352 -2.81 2.87 -6.64
CA GLN A 352 -3.87 3.22 -7.58
C GLN A 352 -5.08 2.40 -7.14
N ARG A 353 -6.12 3.08 -6.65
CA ARG A 353 -7.39 2.41 -6.42
C ARG A 353 -7.81 1.81 -7.77
N PRO A 354 -8.15 0.51 -7.83
CA PRO A 354 -8.73 -0.06 -9.04
C PRO A 354 -10.05 0.63 -9.41
#